data_AF-A0A8J7KQF8-F1
#
_entry.id   AF-A0A8J7KQF8-F1
#
_cell.length_a   1.000
_cell.length_b   1.000
_cell.length_c   1.000
_cell.angle_alpha   90.00
_cell.angle_beta   90.00
_cell.angle_gamma   90.00
#
_symmetry.space_group_name_H-M   'P 1'
#
loop_
_entity.id
_entity.type
_entity.pdbx_description
1 polymer ?
#
loop_
_entity_poly.entity_id
_entity_poly.type
_entity_poly.pdbx_seq_one_letter_code
_entity_poly.pdbx_strand_id
1 'polypeptide(L)'
;MQTAISGMLCVLCLMGAVPAFAVVNVEGTRVILHNGEMSTSLMLSNSEKQPTLVQVWSDAGDPLLPPERATTPLIAVPPVFSMKPGEERSLRLLLTSRQGVCQRQGIASVV
;
A
#
# COMPACT_ATOMS: atom_id res chain seq x y z
N MET A 1 42.46 13.71 -11.90
CA MET A 1 42.09 13.81 -10.48
C MET A 1 40.58 13.79 -10.28
N GLN A 2 39.78 14.58 -11.03
CA GLN A 2 38.30 14.59 -10.96
C GLN A 2 37.63 13.21 -11.15
N THR A 3 38.12 12.39 -12.09
CA THR A 3 37.53 11.07 -12.44
C THR A 3 37.74 10.00 -11.36
N ALA A 4 38.87 10.06 -10.63
CA ALA A 4 39.15 9.14 -9.54
C ALA A 4 38.28 9.42 -8.30
N ILE A 5 38.02 10.70 -8.02
CA ILE A 5 37.13 11.13 -6.93
C ILE A 5 35.67 10.74 -7.24
N SER A 6 35.25 10.91 -8.50
CA SER A 6 33.91 10.50 -8.96
C SER A 6 33.71 8.98 -8.86
N GLY A 7 34.73 8.17 -9.20
CA GLY A 7 34.67 6.72 -9.06
C GLY A 7 34.57 6.27 -7.60
N MET A 8 35.36 6.87 -6.72
CA MET A 8 35.35 6.55 -5.28
C MET A 8 34.01 6.94 -4.62
N LEU A 9 33.40 8.05 -5.02
CA LEU A 9 32.08 8.48 -4.53
C LEU A 9 30.97 7.49 -4.96
N CYS A 10 30.99 7.01 -6.21
CA CYS A 10 30.03 6.00 -6.68
C CYS A 10 30.13 4.68 -5.90
N VAL A 11 31.35 4.19 -5.62
CA VAL A 11 31.57 2.96 -4.86
C VAL A 11 31.06 3.11 -3.42
N LEU A 12 31.27 4.26 -2.80
CA LEU A 12 30.77 4.55 -1.46
C LEU A 12 29.23 4.58 -1.40
N CYS A 13 28.57 5.15 -2.42
CA CYS A 13 27.11 5.16 -2.50
C CYS A 13 26.51 3.75 -2.67
N LEU A 14 27.16 2.87 -3.42
CA LEU A 14 26.71 1.48 -3.61
C LEU A 14 26.81 0.64 -2.33
N MET A 15 27.79 0.92 -1.47
CA MET A 15 27.96 0.22 -0.18
C MET A 15 26.87 0.58 0.86
N GLY A 16 26.12 1.68 0.65
CA GLY A 16 25.06 2.13 1.55
C GLY A 16 23.65 1.65 1.18
N ALA A 17 23.48 0.87 0.11
CA ALA A 17 22.17 0.41 -0.33
C ALA A 17 21.63 -0.69 0.60
N VAL A 18 20.62 -0.36 1.41
CA VAL A 18 19.91 -1.33 2.26
C VAL A 18 18.74 -1.94 1.48
N PRO A 19 18.55 -3.27 1.51
CA PRO A 19 17.39 -3.90 0.86
C PRO A 19 16.09 -3.46 1.56
N ALA A 20 15.11 -3.05 0.75
CA ALA A 20 13.74 -2.88 1.22
C ALA A 20 13.02 -4.24 1.15
N PHE A 21 12.52 -4.72 2.29
CA PHE A 21 11.73 -5.95 2.37
C PHE A 21 10.24 -5.60 2.31
N ALA A 22 9.50 -6.27 1.43
CA ALA A 22 8.05 -6.21 1.42
C ALA A 22 7.53 -7.17 2.50
N VAL A 23 6.69 -6.67 3.41
CA VAL A 23 6.39 -7.38 4.65
C VAL A 23 4.96 -7.92 4.72
N VAL A 24 4.05 -7.40 3.91
CA VAL A 24 2.63 -7.73 3.96
C VAL A 24 2.17 -8.31 2.63
N ASN A 25 1.62 -9.52 2.69
CA ASN A 25 1.02 -10.22 1.56
C ASN A 25 -0.50 -9.98 1.54
N VAL A 26 -1.06 -9.84 0.35
CA VAL A 26 -2.49 -9.66 0.11
C VAL A 26 -3.03 -10.90 -0.62
N GLU A 27 -4.24 -11.36 -0.27
CA GLU A 27 -4.83 -12.58 -0.87
C GLU A 27 -5.10 -12.50 -2.38
N GLY A 28 -5.07 -11.30 -2.97
CA GLY A 28 -5.28 -11.09 -4.39
C GLY A 28 -4.72 -9.75 -4.88
N THR A 29 -4.65 -9.58 -6.20
CA THR A 29 -4.17 -8.35 -6.85
C THR A 29 -5.28 -7.38 -7.25
N ARG A 30 -6.54 -7.79 -7.10
CA ARG A 30 -7.73 -6.99 -7.42
C ARG A 30 -8.89 -7.37 -6.52
N VAL A 31 -9.71 -6.38 -6.18
CA VAL A 31 -10.97 -6.56 -5.46
C VAL A 31 -12.11 -6.14 -6.38
N ILE A 32 -13.11 -7.01 -6.54
CA ILE A 32 -14.29 -6.75 -7.38
C ILE A 32 -15.48 -6.51 -6.44
N LEU A 33 -16.07 -5.32 -6.50
CA LEU A 33 -17.31 -4.98 -5.79
C LEU A 33 -18.48 -5.16 -6.76
N HIS A 34 -19.40 -6.08 -6.45
CA HIS A 34 -20.56 -6.35 -7.30
C HIS A 34 -21.66 -5.30 -7.14
N ASN A 35 -22.66 -5.36 -8.02
CA ASN A 35 -23.80 -4.46 -7.93
C ASN A 35 -24.59 -4.69 -6.61
N GLY A 36 -24.91 -3.63 -5.88
CA GLY A 36 -25.50 -3.68 -4.54
C GLY A 36 -24.52 -3.76 -3.38
N GLU A 37 -23.26 -4.18 -3.60
CA GLU A 37 -22.26 -4.25 -2.53
C GLU A 37 -21.69 -2.86 -2.20
N MET A 38 -21.65 -2.54 -0.92
CA MET A 38 -21.05 -1.30 -0.38
C MET A 38 -19.82 -1.58 0.49
N SER A 39 -19.51 -2.85 0.72
CA SER A 39 -18.34 -3.26 1.48
C SER A 39 -17.86 -4.63 1.04
N THR A 40 -16.57 -4.87 1.17
CA THR A 40 -15.95 -6.19 1.02
C THR A 40 -14.78 -6.33 1.97
N SER A 41 -14.33 -7.55 2.19
CA SER A 41 -13.18 -7.86 3.02
C SER A 41 -11.98 -8.23 2.15
N LEU A 42 -10.79 -7.83 2.59
CA LEU A 42 -9.51 -8.18 2.01
C LEU A 42 -8.64 -8.80 3.10
N MET A 43 -8.14 -10.02 2.88
CA MET A 43 -7.21 -10.65 3.82
C MET A 43 -5.77 -10.20 3.57
N LEU A 44 -5.10 -9.83 4.65
CA LEU A 44 -3.69 -9.48 4.71
C LEU A 44 -2.95 -10.49 5.59
N SER A 45 -1.71 -10.82 5.24
CA SER A 45 -0.86 -11.73 6.00
C SER A 45 0.53 -11.13 6.16
N ASN A 46 1.02 -11.05 7.39
CA ASN A 46 2.43 -10.72 7.65
C ASN A 46 3.23 -12.03 7.69
N SER A 47 3.80 -12.42 6.56
CA SER A 47 4.59 -13.66 6.44
C SER A 47 6.02 -13.51 6.97
N GLU A 48 6.43 -12.29 7.36
CA GLU A 48 7.76 -12.01 7.89
C GLU A 48 7.87 -12.32 9.38
N LYS A 49 9.12 -12.39 9.85
CA LYS A 49 9.46 -12.69 11.24
C LYS A 49 9.37 -11.50 12.19
N GLN A 50 8.99 -10.33 11.70
CA GLN A 50 9.02 -9.07 12.44
C GLN A 50 7.61 -8.44 12.51
N PRO A 51 7.28 -7.74 13.61
CA PRO A 51 6.04 -6.98 13.68
C PRO A 51 6.09 -5.78 12.72
N THR A 52 4.94 -5.45 12.15
CA THR A 52 4.85 -4.48 11.04
C THR A 52 3.71 -3.52 11.26
N LEU A 53 3.99 -2.24 11.08
CA LEU A 53 2.95 -1.22 10.98
C LEU A 53 2.46 -1.18 9.54
N VAL A 54 1.16 -1.29 9.34
CA VAL A 54 0.52 -1.28 8.03
C VAL A 54 -0.35 -0.05 7.92
N GLN A 55 -0.19 0.69 6.84
CA GLN A 55 -1.04 1.81 6.48
C GLN A 55 -1.72 1.55 5.14
N VAL A 56 -3.04 1.76 5.09
CA VAL A 56 -3.82 1.51 3.89
C VAL A 56 -4.60 2.75 3.51
N TRP A 57 -4.47 3.15 2.24
CA TRP A 57 -5.27 4.21 1.64
C TRP A 57 -5.63 3.85 0.20
N SER A 58 -6.55 4.63 -0.35
CA SER A 58 -6.85 4.61 -1.78
C SER A 58 -6.52 5.94 -2.41
N ASP A 59 -6.08 5.86 -3.65
CA ASP A 59 -5.74 7.00 -4.51
C ASP A 59 -6.63 7.01 -5.77
N ALA A 60 -6.62 8.16 -6.46
CA ALA A 60 -7.41 8.38 -7.68
C ALA A 60 -6.55 8.28 -8.96
N GLY A 61 -5.58 7.36 -8.97
CA GLY A 61 -4.69 7.11 -10.11
C GLY A 61 -3.40 7.95 -10.10
N ASP A 62 -3.13 8.66 -9.01
CA ASP A 62 -1.84 9.30 -8.75
C ASP A 62 -1.30 8.78 -7.41
N PRO A 63 -0.37 7.81 -7.43
CA PRO A 63 0.16 7.18 -6.22
C PRO A 63 1.12 8.09 -5.45
N LEU A 64 1.53 9.23 -6.02
CA LEU A 64 2.38 10.22 -5.36
C LEU A 64 1.59 11.27 -4.60
N LEU A 65 0.26 11.31 -4.77
CA LEU A 65 -0.59 12.17 -3.97
C LEU A 65 -0.66 11.64 -2.54
N PRO A 66 -0.34 12.49 -1.55
CA PRO A 66 -0.43 12.07 -0.16
C PRO A 66 -1.90 11.80 0.21
N PRO A 67 -2.17 10.83 1.10
CA PRO A 67 -3.51 10.33 1.37
C PRO A 67 -4.46 11.43 1.87
N GLU A 68 -3.96 12.48 2.51
CA GLU A 68 -4.78 13.62 2.98
C GLU A 68 -5.36 14.46 1.84
N ARG A 69 -4.80 14.34 0.63
CA ARG A 69 -5.25 15.04 -0.58
C ARG A 69 -5.99 14.13 -1.55
N ALA A 70 -5.91 12.81 -1.36
CA ALA A 70 -6.60 11.85 -2.21
C ALA A 70 -8.09 11.84 -1.86
N THR A 71 -8.94 12.21 -2.84
CA THR A 71 -10.40 12.06 -2.71
C THR A 71 -10.83 10.82 -3.47
N THR A 72 -11.15 9.75 -2.73
CA THR A 72 -11.59 8.48 -3.30
C THR A 72 -12.90 8.02 -2.68
N PRO A 73 -13.78 7.37 -3.46
CA PRO A 73 -15.02 6.80 -2.93
C PRO A 73 -14.80 5.49 -2.15
N LEU A 74 -13.55 5.07 -1.93
CA LEU A 74 -13.17 3.85 -1.23
C LEU A 74 -12.46 4.21 0.08
N ILE A 75 -12.76 3.48 1.17
CA ILE A 75 -12.12 3.65 2.47
C ILE A 75 -11.72 2.28 3.01
N ALA A 76 -10.50 2.16 3.52
CA ALA A 76 -10.01 0.97 4.20
C ALA A 76 -10.14 1.12 5.73
N VAL A 77 -10.64 0.08 6.40
CA VAL A 77 -10.87 0.07 7.85
C VAL A 77 -10.30 -1.21 8.48
N PRO A 78 -9.43 -1.11 9.50
CA PRO A 78 -8.79 0.12 10.00
C PRO A 78 -7.72 0.66 9.02
N PRO A 79 -7.48 1.98 8.96
CA PRO A 79 -6.51 2.56 8.02
C PRO A 79 -5.05 2.43 8.48
N VAL A 80 -4.82 2.26 9.79
CA VAL A 80 -3.49 2.05 10.38
C VAL A 80 -3.60 1.01 11.49
N PHE A 81 -2.73 0.00 11.46
CA PHE A 81 -2.70 -1.05 12.47
C PHE A 81 -1.35 -1.78 12.46
N SER A 82 -1.03 -2.46 13.57
CA SER A 82 0.13 -3.33 13.66
C SER A 82 -0.24 -4.80 13.43
N MET A 83 0.61 -5.55 12.73
CA MET A 83 0.50 -7.00 12.57
C MET A 83 1.68 -7.71 13.20
N LYS A 84 1.44 -8.75 13.98
CA LYS A 84 2.48 -9.64 14.52
C LYS A 84 3.05 -10.55 13.42
N PRO A 85 4.23 -11.16 13.64
CA PRO A 85 4.74 -12.20 12.75
C PRO A 85 3.72 -13.34 12.59
N GLY A 86 3.40 -13.71 11.34
CA GLY A 86 2.42 -14.74 11.02
C GLY A 86 0.95 -14.37 11.26
N GLU A 87 0.64 -13.11 11.60
CA GLU A 87 -0.74 -12.67 11.78
C GLU A 87 -1.44 -12.55 10.43
N GLU A 88 -2.65 -13.09 10.35
CA GLU A 88 -3.61 -12.80 9.29
C GLU A 88 -4.66 -11.83 9.80
N ARG A 89 -5.00 -10.84 8.98
CA ARG A 89 -5.96 -9.79 9.35
C ARG A 89 -6.88 -9.44 8.20
N SER A 90 -8.17 -9.40 8.49
CA SER A 90 -9.18 -8.95 7.55
C SER A 90 -9.31 -7.43 7.60
N LEU A 91 -9.01 -6.79 6.48
CA LEU A 91 -9.23 -5.37 6.22
C LEU A 91 -10.60 -5.19 5.57
N ARG A 92 -11.43 -4.28 6.09
CA ARG A 92 -12.71 -3.96 5.48
C ARG A 92 -12.57 -2.78 4.52
N LEU A 93 -12.95 -3.00 3.26
CA LEU A 93 -13.06 -1.95 2.26
C LEU A 93 -14.51 -1.49 2.17
N LEU A 94 -14.75 -0.19 2.28
CA LEU A 94 -16.05 0.45 2.27
C LEU A 94 -16.16 1.41 1.09
N LEU A 95 -17.27 1.35 0.37
CA LEU A 95 -17.58 2.30 -0.69
C LEU A 95 -18.50 3.40 -0.13
N THR A 96 -18.05 4.66 -0.19
CA THR A 96 -18.82 5.82 0.31
C THR A 96 -19.78 6.38 -0.72
N SER A 97 -19.45 6.29 -2.02
CA SER A 97 -20.32 6.72 -3.10
C SER A 97 -20.03 5.98 -4.40
N ARG A 98 -21.07 5.49 -5.07
CA ARG A 98 -20.94 4.87 -6.40
C ARG A 98 -20.71 5.87 -7.53
N GLN A 99 -21.10 7.13 -7.34
CA GLN A 99 -20.93 8.15 -8.38
C GLN A 99 -19.45 8.48 -8.64
N GLY A 100 -18.59 8.36 -7.62
CA GLY A 100 -17.15 8.56 -7.78
C GLY A 100 -16.43 7.43 -8.51
N VAL A 101 -16.95 6.19 -8.45
CA VAL A 101 -16.34 5.00 -9.09
C VAL A 101 -16.57 5.00 -10.61
N CYS A 102 -17.71 5.53 -11.05
CA CYS A 102 -18.11 5.51 -12.46
C CYS A 102 -17.24 6.42 -13.35
N GLN A 103 -16.47 7.36 -12.77
CA GLN A 103 -15.60 8.26 -13.52
C GLN A 103 -14.12 7.86 -13.55
N ARG A 104 -13.59 7.11 -12.57
CA ARG A 104 -12.19 6.67 -12.52
C ARG A 104 -12.03 5.40 -11.70
N GLN A 105 -11.27 4.43 -12.21
CA GLN A 105 -10.81 3.27 -11.43
C GLN A 105 -9.97 3.77 -10.25
N GLY A 106 -10.35 3.45 -9.02
CA GLY A 106 -9.57 3.76 -7.83
C GLY A 106 -8.53 2.67 -7.58
N ILE A 107 -7.29 3.05 -7.32
CA ILE A 107 -6.22 2.12 -6.93
C ILE A 107 -6.10 2.21 -5.41
N ALA A 108 -6.00 1.06 -4.74
CA ALA A 108 -5.71 1.00 -3.31
C ALA A 108 -4.23 0.62 -3.14
N SER A 109 -3.50 1.44 -2.38
CA SER A 109 -2.09 1.24 -2.09
C SER A 109 -1.94 0.82 -0.62
N VAL A 110 -1.20 -0.26 -0.38
CA VAL A 110 -0.84 -0.73 0.96
C VAL A 110 0.64 -0.43 1.14
N VAL A 111 0.99 0.37 2.15
CA VAL A 111 2.38 0.69 2.51
C VAL A 111 2.67 0.19 3.93
#